data_AF-A0AAV1NZ46-F1
#
_entry.id   AF-A0AAV1NZ46-F1
#
_cell.length_a   1.000
_cell.length_b   1.000
_cell.length_c   1.000
_cell.angle_alpha   90.00
_cell.angle_beta   90.00
_cell.angle_gamma   90.00
#
_symmetry.space_group_name_H-M   'P 1'
#
loop_
_entity.id
_entity.type
_entity.pdbx_description
1 polymer ?
#
loop_
_entity_poly.entity_id
_entity_poly.type
_entity_poly.pdbx_seq_one_letter_code
_entity_poly.pdbx_strand_id
1 'polypeptide(L)'
;MTDLWISFSVLGLVLLLSELTRRVAARIFPGDYQIYLLEAACTFQLCSCTHELKLLGESVQLEPHIGLTITYIVTLIHLATFRGASCNASGALESFCRGNSSFRSALVLIAFQFGAGVAAQHFVAVVWSLGLSDVHLRHQRFGFRCFDPLGGTVLEAAAVELACGFIIQAAVMHIHKLDERLKAHFIAAVITGLVFTGGSISGAIFNPVLAFSVQFPCSGHTYLEYCFVYWLGPISGVASCILLFEKIVPFLSGKCTIRLDVTAAKKQKTQ
;
A
#
# COMPACT_ATOMS: atom_id res chain seq x y z
N MET A 1 23.59 3.25 -15.80
CA MET A 1 23.67 1.81 -15.43
C MET A 1 24.07 1.63 -13.98
N THR A 2 25.13 2.31 -13.51
CA THR A 2 25.59 2.21 -12.12
C THR A 2 24.53 2.61 -11.10
N ASP A 3 23.78 3.71 -11.34
CA ASP A 3 22.69 4.13 -10.44
C ASP A 3 21.62 3.04 -10.27
N LEU A 4 21.22 2.41 -11.38
CA LEU A 4 20.23 1.34 -11.39
C LEU A 4 20.68 0.13 -10.55
N TRP A 5 21.93 -0.30 -10.70
CA TRP A 5 22.48 -1.42 -9.92
C TRP A 5 22.57 -1.11 -8.44
N ILE A 6 22.91 0.13 -8.10
CA ILE A 6 22.97 0.57 -6.70
C ILE A 6 21.56 0.61 -6.11
N SER A 7 20.58 1.18 -6.81
CA SER A 7 19.18 1.16 -6.37
C SER A 7 18.66 -0.26 -6.19
N PHE A 8 18.95 -1.18 -7.11
CA PHE A 8 18.62 -2.61 -6.94
C PHE A 8 19.33 -3.26 -5.75
N SER A 9 20.57 -2.86 -5.46
CA SER A 9 21.30 -3.33 -4.27
C SER A 9 20.68 -2.82 -2.97
N VAL A 10 20.23 -1.56 -2.95
CA VAL A 10 19.48 -0.97 -1.83
C VAL A 10 18.15 -1.71 -1.64
N LEU A 11 17.41 -1.97 -2.71
CA LEU A 11 16.19 -2.79 -2.67
C LEU A 11 16.47 -4.17 -2.09
N GLY A 12 17.53 -4.85 -2.56
CA GLY A 12 17.98 -6.13 -2.04
C GLY A 12 18.29 -6.10 -0.54
N LEU A 13 19.00 -5.06 -0.07
CA LEU A 13 19.29 -4.86 1.34
C LEU A 13 18.01 -4.70 2.17
N VAL A 14 17.05 -3.88 1.71
CA VAL A 14 15.76 -3.69 2.38
C VAL A 14 15.01 -5.02 2.48
N LEU A 15 14.96 -5.81 1.41
CA LEU A 15 14.31 -7.13 1.42
C LEU A 15 14.94 -8.06 2.46
N LEU A 16 16.28 -8.07 2.55
CA LEU A 16 17.02 -8.90 3.50
C LEU A 16 16.76 -8.46 4.95
N LEU A 17 16.80 -7.16 5.23
CA LEU A 17 16.53 -6.61 6.57
C LEU A 17 15.09 -6.90 7.01
N SER A 18 14.11 -6.71 6.12
CA SER A 18 12.72 -7.02 6.41
C SER A 18 12.49 -8.52 6.60
N GLU A 19 13.14 -9.38 5.83
CA GLU A 19 13.05 -10.84 6.01
C GLU A 19 13.70 -11.30 7.32
N LEU A 20 14.85 -10.72 7.68
CA LEU A 20 15.49 -10.98 8.97
C LEU A 20 14.55 -10.57 10.12
N THR A 21 13.97 -9.37 10.03
CA THR A 21 13.02 -8.86 11.03
C THR A 21 11.82 -9.78 11.17
N ARG A 22 11.21 -10.22 10.07
CA ARG A 22 10.09 -11.18 10.09
C ARG A 22 10.47 -12.50 10.75
N ARG A 23 11.65 -13.07 10.43
CA ARG A 23 12.11 -14.35 11.00
C ARG A 23 12.42 -14.23 12.49
N VAL A 24 13.05 -13.14 12.90
CA VAL A 24 13.33 -12.85 14.31
C VAL A 24 12.02 -12.65 15.06
N ALA A 25 11.11 -11.85 14.51
CA ALA A 25 9.81 -11.58 15.11
C ALA A 25 9.01 -12.86 15.35
N ALA A 26 8.94 -13.74 14.34
CA ALA A 26 8.25 -15.02 14.41
C ALA A 26 8.85 -16.02 15.41
N ARG A 27 10.12 -15.86 15.79
CA ARG A 27 10.78 -16.73 16.77
C ARG A 27 10.69 -16.20 18.19
N ILE A 28 10.70 -14.88 18.37
CA ILE A 28 10.84 -14.24 19.68
C ILE A 28 9.47 -13.83 20.25
N PHE A 29 8.56 -13.32 19.42
CA PHE A 29 7.32 -12.72 19.90
C PHE A 29 6.12 -13.64 19.65
N PRO A 30 5.33 -13.97 20.70
CA PRO A 30 4.12 -14.76 20.56
C PRO A 30 2.88 -13.92 20.24
N GLY A 31 1.86 -14.55 19.66
CA GLY A 31 0.51 -14.00 19.52
C GLY A 31 0.42 -12.76 18.63
N ASP A 32 -0.41 -11.79 19.04
CA ASP A 32 -0.73 -10.61 18.24
C ASP A 32 0.48 -9.72 17.91
N TYR A 33 1.50 -9.72 18.77
CA TYR A 33 2.75 -8.99 18.52
C TYR A 33 3.47 -9.45 17.26
N GLN A 34 3.35 -10.74 16.92
CA GLN A 34 3.90 -11.27 15.68
C GLN A 34 3.24 -10.63 14.45
N ILE A 35 1.92 -10.38 14.50
CA ILE A 35 1.16 -9.75 13.43
C ILE A 35 1.58 -8.27 13.29
N TYR A 36 1.68 -7.55 14.41
CA TYR A 36 2.10 -6.14 14.41
C TYR A 36 3.52 -5.96 13.85
N LEU A 37 4.45 -6.83 14.23
CA LEU A 37 5.83 -6.78 13.73
C LEU A 37 5.96 -7.24 12.28
N LEU A 38 5.14 -8.22 11.85
CA LEU A 38 5.05 -8.62 10.45
C LEU A 38 4.59 -7.44 9.59
N GLU A 39 3.52 -6.77 9.99
CA GLU A 39 3.00 -5.57 9.31
C GLU A 39 4.03 -4.45 9.29
N ALA A 40 4.67 -4.15 10.42
CA ALA A 40 5.73 -3.14 10.46
C ALA A 40 6.90 -3.48 9.51
N ALA A 41 7.37 -4.73 9.49
CA ALA A 41 8.48 -5.14 8.62
C ALA A 41 8.12 -5.07 7.13
N CYS A 42 6.88 -5.41 6.77
CA CYS A 42 6.39 -5.35 5.40
C CYS A 42 6.09 -3.91 4.96
N THR A 43 5.51 -3.07 5.82
CA THR A 43 5.33 -1.63 5.55
C THR A 43 6.67 -0.91 5.42
N PHE A 44 7.66 -1.23 6.27
CA PHE A 44 9.02 -0.70 6.14
C PHE A 44 9.63 -1.08 4.78
N GLN A 45 9.46 -2.34 4.38
CA GLN A 45 9.91 -2.84 3.07
C GLN A 45 9.26 -2.04 1.94
N LEU A 46 7.93 -1.91 1.98
CA LEU A 46 7.15 -1.19 0.97
C LEU A 46 7.64 0.26 0.84
N CYS A 47 7.65 0.99 1.96
CA CYS A 47 7.99 2.42 1.96
C CYS A 47 9.44 2.64 1.51
N SER A 48 10.39 1.87 2.04
CA SER A 48 11.81 2.03 1.69
C SER A 48 12.07 1.72 0.21
N CYS A 49 11.42 0.67 -0.33
CA CYS A 49 11.52 0.37 -1.74
C CYS A 49 10.90 1.46 -2.62
N THR A 50 9.72 1.97 -2.25
CA THR A 50 9.05 3.04 -3.00
C THR A 50 9.85 4.34 -2.97
N HIS A 51 10.47 4.70 -1.85
CA HIS A 51 11.38 5.85 -1.76
C HIS A 51 12.52 5.75 -2.78
N GLU A 52 13.22 4.61 -2.83
CA GLU A 52 14.33 4.42 -3.76
C GLU A 52 13.86 4.40 -5.22
N LEU A 53 12.71 3.77 -5.51
CA LEU A 53 12.12 3.76 -6.85
C LEU A 53 11.66 5.15 -7.29
N LYS A 54 11.07 5.94 -6.40
CA LYS A 54 10.69 7.33 -6.66
C LYS A 54 11.91 8.17 -7.00
N LEU A 55 12.97 8.08 -6.19
CA LEU A 55 14.23 8.79 -6.45
C LEU A 55 14.82 8.40 -7.81
N LEU A 56 14.84 7.10 -8.12
CA LEU A 56 15.35 6.58 -9.38
C LEU A 56 14.53 7.10 -10.57
N GLY A 57 13.19 7.05 -10.48
CA GLY A 57 12.29 7.50 -11.55
C GLY A 57 12.30 9.01 -11.79
N GLU A 58 12.52 9.81 -10.75
CA GLU A 58 12.66 11.27 -10.88
C GLU A 58 14.04 11.69 -11.40
N SER A 59 15.09 10.92 -11.09
CA SER A 59 16.48 11.31 -11.37
C SER A 59 17.06 10.72 -12.65
N VAL A 60 16.63 9.52 -13.01
CA VAL A 60 17.02 8.81 -14.23
C VAL A 60 15.81 8.89 -15.14
N GLN A 61 15.94 9.54 -16.29
CA GLN A 61 14.91 9.57 -17.35
C GLN A 61 14.76 8.16 -17.94
N LEU A 62 14.19 7.25 -17.16
CA LEU A 62 13.91 5.89 -17.57
C LEU A 62 12.79 5.92 -18.60
N GLU A 63 12.94 5.12 -19.64
CA GLU A 63 11.86 4.91 -20.58
C GLU A 63 10.64 4.35 -19.82
N PRO A 64 9.41 4.83 -20.09
CA PRO A 64 8.24 4.47 -19.30
C PRO A 64 8.04 2.97 -19.12
N HIS A 65 8.31 2.17 -20.16
CA HIS A 65 8.16 0.72 -20.10
C HIS A 65 9.18 0.05 -19.15
N ILE A 66 10.38 0.60 -19.00
CA ILE A 66 11.39 0.12 -18.04
C ILE A 66 10.90 0.41 -16.62
N GLY A 67 10.44 1.63 -16.35
CA GLY A 67 9.87 2.01 -15.05
C GLY A 67 8.71 1.11 -14.65
N LEU A 68 7.75 0.88 -15.56
CA LEU A 68 6.62 -0.02 -15.32
C LEU A 68 7.04 -1.46 -15.09
N THR A 69 8.04 -1.96 -15.82
CA THR A 69 8.58 -3.31 -15.63
C THR A 69 9.19 -3.46 -14.24
N ILE A 70 9.95 -2.46 -13.78
CA ILE A 70 10.52 -2.42 -12.43
C ILE A 70 9.40 -2.38 -11.39
N THR A 71 8.40 -1.51 -11.55
CA THR A 71 7.24 -1.43 -10.66
C THR A 71 6.52 -2.76 -10.55
N TYR A 72 6.28 -3.44 -11.68
CA TYR A 72 5.64 -4.75 -11.70
C TYR A 72 6.46 -5.80 -10.94
N ILE A 73 7.76 -5.91 -11.21
CA ILE A 73 8.65 -6.88 -10.57
C ILE A 73 8.75 -6.62 -9.06
N VAL A 74 8.96 -5.37 -8.65
CA VAL A 74 9.06 -5.02 -7.22
C VAL A 74 7.72 -5.26 -6.51
N THR A 75 6.59 -4.97 -7.16
CA THR A 75 5.26 -5.28 -6.62
C THR A 75 5.07 -6.79 -6.42
N LEU A 76 5.50 -7.61 -7.39
CA LEU A 76 5.48 -9.07 -7.24
C LEU A 76 6.32 -9.55 -6.05
N ILE A 77 7.51 -8.99 -5.87
CA ILE A 77 8.39 -9.32 -4.74
C ILE A 77 7.71 -8.94 -3.42
N HIS A 78 7.08 -7.77 -3.32
CA HIS A 78 6.31 -7.37 -2.15
C HIS A 78 5.18 -8.36 -1.85
N LEU A 79 4.33 -8.66 -2.85
CA LEU A 79 3.22 -9.60 -2.68
C LEU A 79 3.68 -10.99 -2.26
N ALA A 80 4.81 -11.47 -2.80
CA ALA A 80 5.38 -12.77 -2.44
C ALA A 80 5.99 -12.79 -1.02
N THR A 81 6.44 -11.65 -0.51
CA THR A 81 7.14 -11.55 0.79
C THR A 81 6.26 -11.10 1.95
N PHE A 82 5.09 -10.53 1.69
CA PHE A 82 4.25 -9.91 2.72
C PHE A 82 3.50 -10.89 3.62
N ARG A 83 3.41 -12.17 3.25
CA ARG A 83 2.80 -13.24 4.08
C ARG A 83 1.42 -12.86 4.64
N GLY A 84 0.61 -12.16 3.84
CA GLY A 84 -0.73 -11.71 4.21
C GLY A 84 -0.81 -10.37 4.93
N ALA A 85 0.31 -9.67 5.18
CA ALA A 85 0.30 -8.30 5.69
C ALA A 85 -0.38 -7.35 4.69
N SER A 86 -1.27 -6.50 5.17
CA SER A 86 -1.97 -5.49 4.40
C SER A 86 -1.06 -4.33 4.02
N CYS A 87 -0.16 -3.93 4.92
CA CYS A 87 0.74 -2.78 4.78
C CYS A 87 0.01 -1.45 4.48
N ASN A 88 -1.30 -1.39 4.72
CA ASN A 88 -2.18 -0.29 4.34
C ASN A 88 -3.21 -0.05 5.44
N ALA A 89 -3.29 1.19 5.93
CA ALA A 89 -4.27 1.55 6.97
C ALA A 89 -5.72 1.29 6.53
N SER A 90 -6.02 1.40 5.22
CA SER A 90 -7.35 1.10 4.68
C SER A 90 -7.74 -0.36 4.91
N GLY A 91 -6.80 -1.31 4.86
CA GLY A 91 -7.08 -2.72 5.12
C GLY A 91 -7.34 -3.00 6.60
N ALA A 92 -6.65 -2.30 7.51
CA ALA A 92 -6.92 -2.35 8.95
C ALA A 92 -8.32 -1.80 9.28
N LEU A 93 -8.68 -0.67 8.66
CA LEU A 93 -10.02 -0.07 8.80
C LEU A 93 -11.11 -0.98 8.23
N GLU A 94 -10.88 -1.58 7.05
CA GLU A 94 -11.79 -2.57 6.47
C GLU A 94 -12.02 -3.74 7.43
N SER A 95 -10.94 -4.33 7.95
CA SER A 95 -11.01 -5.46 8.89
C SER A 95 -11.84 -5.13 10.13
N PHE A 96 -11.66 -3.92 10.68
CA PHE A 96 -12.48 -3.42 11.78
C PHE A 96 -13.96 -3.26 11.38
N CYS A 97 -14.24 -2.60 10.26
CA CYS A 97 -15.61 -2.38 9.75
C CYS A 97 -16.36 -3.70 9.47
N ARG A 98 -15.64 -4.77 9.13
CA ARG A 98 -16.20 -6.12 8.92
C ARG A 98 -16.37 -6.93 10.20
N GLY A 99 -15.90 -6.43 11.34
CA GLY A 99 -15.92 -7.14 12.62
C GLY A 99 -14.84 -8.23 12.75
N ASN A 100 -13.85 -8.26 11.85
CA ASN A 100 -12.75 -9.22 11.88
C ASN A 100 -11.65 -8.84 12.89
N SER A 101 -11.61 -7.58 13.34
CA SER A 101 -10.68 -7.10 14.36
C SER A 101 -11.33 -6.10 15.30
N SER A 102 -10.81 -6.00 16.53
CA SER A 102 -11.25 -4.99 17.48
C SER A 102 -10.72 -3.60 17.11
N PHE A 103 -11.43 -2.53 17.49
CA PHE A 103 -10.97 -1.15 17.28
C PHE A 103 -9.56 -0.91 17.82
N ARG A 104 -9.26 -1.42 19.02
CA ARG A 104 -7.94 -1.31 19.64
C ARG A 104 -6.86 -2.01 18.81
N SER A 105 -7.14 -3.23 18.34
CA SER A 105 -6.19 -4.00 17.52
C SER A 105 -5.89 -3.30 16.20
N ALA A 106 -6.91 -2.75 15.54
CA ALA A 106 -6.75 -1.97 14.30
C ALA A 106 -5.94 -0.70 14.54
N LEU A 107 -6.21 0.04 15.62
CA LEU A 107 -5.46 1.26 15.96
C LEU A 107 -3.98 0.96 16.22
N VAL A 108 -3.68 -0.10 16.98
CA VAL A 108 -2.29 -0.53 17.22
C VAL A 108 -1.62 -0.93 15.92
N LEU A 109 -2.27 -1.73 15.08
CA LEU A 109 -1.76 -2.13 13.77
C LEU A 109 -1.38 -0.91 12.91
N ILE A 110 -2.30 0.05 12.80
CA ILE A 110 -2.09 1.30 12.05
C ILE A 110 -0.90 2.08 12.64
N ALA A 111 -0.80 2.19 13.96
CA ALA A 111 0.33 2.87 14.61
C ALA A 111 1.68 2.21 14.26
N PHE A 112 1.75 0.88 14.22
CA PHE A 112 2.95 0.16 13.79
C PHE A 112 3.26 0.39 12.31
N GLN A 113 2.25 0.44 11.44
CA GLN A 113 2.41 0.75 10.02
C GLN A 113 2.97 2.17 9.84
N PHE A 114 2.39 3.20 10.49
CA PHE A 114 2.91 4.57 10.44
C PHE A 114 4.32 4.68 11.02
N GLY A 115 4.59 4.01 12.15
CA GLY A 115 5.93 3.94 12.74
C GLY A 115 6.96 3.34 11.79
N ALA A 116 6.60 2.29 11.05
CA ALA A 116 7.44 1.71 10.01
C ALA A 116 7.64 2.66 8.81
N GLY A 117 6.63 3.46 8.47
CA GLY A 117 6.73 4.53 7.46
C GLY A 117 7.73 5.62 7.85
N VAL A 118 7.75 6.03 9.12
CA VAL A 118 8.76 6.97 9.67
C VAL A 118 10.15 6.32 9.69
N ALA A 119 10.25 5.07 10.14
CA ALA A 119 11.51 4.33 10.11
C ALA A 119 12.09 4.23 8.69
N ALA A 120 11.23 4.04 7.68
CA ALA A 120 11.64 4.03 6.27
C ALA A 120 12.21 5.40 5.83
N GLN A 121 11.57 6.52 6.20
CA GLN A 121 12.08 7.87 5.90
C GLN A 121 13.50 8.08 6.45
N HIS A 122 13.73 7.69 7.70
CA HIS A 122 15.07 7.79 8.31
C HIS A 122 16.07 6.86 7.64
N PHE A 123 15.68 5.61 7.39
CA PHE A 123 16.54 4.63 6.75
C PHE A 123 17.02 5.10 5.37
N VAL A 124 16.10 5.57 4.52
CA VAL A 124 16.49 6.02 3.17
C VAL A 124 17.31 7.28 3.20
N ALA A 125 17.04 8.22 4.12
CA ALA A 125 17.89 9.39 4.30
C ALA A 125 19.33 9.00 4.69
N VAL A 126 19.50 8.00 5.56
CA VAL A 126 20.83 7.46 5.89
C VAL A 126 21.47 6.83 4.67
N VAL A 127 20.77 5.96 3.93
CA VAL A 127 21.31 5.31 2.73
C VAL A 127 21.72 6.34 1.67
N TRP A 128 20.88 7.33 1.38
CA TRP A 128 21.16 8.38 0.42
C TRP A 128 22.34 9.27 0.85
N SER A 129 22.51 9.50 2.15
CA SER A 129 23.65 10.28 2.68
C SER A 129 25.01 9.62 2.47
N LEU A 130 25.04 8.31 2.21
CA LEU A 130 26.27 7.58 1.86
C LEU A 130 26.77 7.92 0.44
N GLY A 131 25.94 8.57 -0.40
CA GLY A 131 26.34 9.04 -1.71
C GLY A 131 26.82 7.91 -2.65
N LEU A 132 26.21 6.73 -2.54
CA LEU A 132 26.69 5.52 -3.25
C LEU A 132 26.60 5.65 -4.77
N SER A 133 25.68 6.48 -5.28
CA SER A 133 25.39 6.72 -6.69
C SER A 133 25.29 8.21 -7.04
N ASP A 134 25.28 8.56 -8.33
CA ASP A 134 25.11 9.95 -8.76
C ASP A 134 23.72 10.49 -8.40
N VAL A 135 22.69 9.62 -8.42
CA VAL A 135 21.34 9.98 -7.98
C VAL A 135 21.30 10.28 -6.48
N HIS A 136 22.00 9.50 -5.65
CA HIS A 136 22.10 9.75 -4.20
C HIS A 136 22.86 11.05 -3.91
N LEU A 137 24.00 11.26 -4.57
CA LEU A 137 24.78 12.50 -4.43
C LEU A 137 23.99 13.74 -4.87
N ARG A 138 23.22 13.64 -5.96
CA ARG A 138 22.35 14.72 -6.41
C ARG A 138 21.27 15.02 -5.38
N HIS A 139 20.57 13.99 -4.91
CA HIS A 139 19.50 14.16 -3.93
C HIS A 139 20.01 14.75 -2.60
N GLN A 140 21.20 14.32 -2.16
CA GLN A 140 21.90 14.90 -1.01
C GLN A 140 22.20 16.39 -1.19
N ARG A 141 22.65 16.84 -2.37
CA ARG A 141 22.91 18.27 -2.64
C ARG A 141 21.65 19.13 -2.53
N PHE A 142 20.49 18.56 -2.83
CA PHE A 142 19.19 19.21 -2.64
C PHE A 142 18.61 19.04 -1.22
N GLY A 143 19.39 18.48 -0.30
CA GLY A 143 19.01 18.31 1.10
C GLY A 143 17.91 17.26 1.32
N PHE A 144 17.86 16.23 0.47
CA PHE A 144 16.82 15.18 0.50
C PHE A 144 15.38 15.71 0.36
N ARG A 145 15.23 16.88 -0.27
CA ARG A 145 13.92 17.49 -0.50
C ARG A 145 13.25 16.85 -1.72
N CYS A 146 11.94 16.68 -1.64
CA CYS A 146 11.09 16.42 -2.79
C CYS A 146 10.13 17.60 -3.02
N PHE A 147 9.82 17.83 -4.30
CA PHE A 147 8.93 18.90 -4.75
C PHE A 147 7.50 18.37 -4.95
N ASP A 148 6.64 19.24 -5.48
CA ASP A 148 5.21 18.96 -5.65
C ASP A 148 4.98 17.58 -6.28
N PRO A 149 4.38 16.63 -5.53
CA PRO A 149 4.12 15.29 -6.03
C PRO A 149 2.88 15.23 -6.92
N LEU A 150 2.10 16.31 -7.04
CA LEU A 150 0.91 16.35 -7.87
C LEU A 150 1.24 16.89 -9.26
N GLY A 151 0.76 16.20 -10.30
CA GLY A 151 0.80 16.70 -11.67
C GLY A 151 -0.50 17.36 -12.14
N GLY A 152 -1.51 17.43 -11.26
CA GLY A 152 -2.81 18.04 -11.51
C GLY A 152 -3.36 18.75 -10.28
N THR A 153 -4.64 19.08 -10.28
CA THR A 153 -5.30 19.74 -9.13
C THR A 153 -5.48 18.76 -7.96
N VAL A 154 -5.63 19.31 -6.75
CA VAL A 154 -5.93 18.55 -5.53
C VAL A 154 -7.17 17.66 -5.71
N LEU A 155 -8.21 18.16 -6.39
CA LEU A 155 -9.43 17.39 -6.62
C LEU A 155 -9.20 16.24 -7.62
N GLU A 156 -8.48 16.48 -8.71
CA GLU A 156 -8.12 15.43 -9.68
C GLU A 156 -7.28 14.34 -9.02
N ALA A 157 -6.28 14.73 -8.22
CA ALA A 157 -5.47 13.77 -7.48
C ALA A 157 -6.30 12.94 -6.49
N ALA A 158 -7.19 13.57 -5.73
CA ALA A 158 -8.09 12.87 -4.81
C ALA A 158 -9.04 11.90 -5.54
N ALA A 159 -9.54 12.28 -6.72
CA ALA A 159 -10.38 11.42 -7.55
C ALA A 159 -9.61 10.21 -8.10
N VAL A 160 -8.36 10.40 -8.53
CA VAL A 160 -7.48 9.31 -8.95
C VAL A 160 -7.21 8.35 -7.79
N GLU A 161 -6.87 8.88 -6.61
CA GLU A 161 -6.59 8.07 -5.42
C GLU A 161 -7.82 7.28 -4.93
N LEU A 162 -9.02 7.88 -5.02
CA LEU A 162 -10.28 7.19 -4.78
C LEU A 162 -10.51 6.06 -5.79
N ALA A 163 -10.34 6.33 -7.09
CA ALA A 163 -10.52 5.33 -8.13
C ALA A 163 -9.52 4.17 -7.97
N CYS A 164 -8.26 4.47 -7.66
CA CYS A 164 -7.23 3.47 -7.38
C CYS A 164 -7.61 2.60 -6.17
N GLY A 165 -8.01 3.22 -5.06
CA GLY A 165 -8.48 2.50 -3.87
C GLY A 165 -9.68 1.59 -4.16
N PHE A 166 -10.65 2.07 -4.94
CA PHE A 166 -11.80 1.29 -5.39
C PHE A 166 -11.38 0.09 -6.25
N ILE A 167 -10.54 0.30 -7.26
CA ILE A 167 -10.13 -0.74 -8.21
C ILE A 167 -9.31 -1.83 -7.51
N ILE A 168 -8.37 -1.46 -6.64
CA ILE A 168 -7.60 -2.43 -5.85
C ILE A 168 -8.51 -3.22 -4.92
N GLN A 169 -9.45 -2.55 -4.24
CA GLN A 169 -10.41 -3.24 -3.39
C GLN A 169 -11.26 -4.23 -4.18
N ALA A 170 -11.76 -3.83 -5.35
CA ALA A 170 -12.54 -4.68 -6.23
C ALA A 170 -11.72 -5.91 -6.69
N ALA A 171 -10.45 -5.69 -7.04
CA ALA A 171 -9.52 -6.75 -7.42
C ALA A 171 -9.30 -7.74 -6.28
N VAL A 172 -9.03 -7.26 -5.06
CA VAL A 172 -8.83 -8.10 -3.86
C VAL A 172 -10.10 -8.89 -3.51
N MET A 173 -11.29 -8.27 -3.53
CA MET A 173 -12.55 -8.96 -3.25
C MET A 173 -12.83 -10.13 -4.21
N HIS A 174 -12.41 -9.99 -5.46
CA HIS A 174 -12.66 -10.99 -6.51
C HIS A 174 -11.47 -11.91 -6.80
N ILE A 175 -10.33 -11.71 -6.13
CA ILE A 175 -9.09 -12.47 -6.37
C ILE A 175 -9.25 -13.97 -6.10
N HIS A 176 -10.19 -14.35 -5.22
CA HIS A 176 -10.48 -15.74 -4.87
C HIS A 176 -10.96 -16.58 -6.07
N LYS A 177 -11.43 -15.93 -7.14
CA LYS A 177 -11.87 -16.59 -8.39
C LYS A 177 -10.71 -17.00 -9.29
N LEU A 178 -9.49 -16.54 -8.99
CA LEU A 178 -8.29 -16.84 -9.77
C LEU A 178 -7.49 -17.97 -9.12
N ASP A 179 -6.75 -18.70 -9.95
CA ASP A 179 -5.78 -19.70 -9.49
C ASP A 179 -4.71 -19.05 -8.61
N GLU A 180 -4.27 -19.75 -7.56
CA GLU A 180 -3.31 -19.24 -6.57
C GLU A 180 -2.03 -18.67 -7.21
N ARG A 181 -1.54 -19.33 -8.27
CA ARG A 181 -0.34 -18.91 -9.02
C ARG A 181 -0.53 -17.57 -9.74
N LEU A 182 -1.75 -17.21 -10.10
CA LEU A 182 -2.06 -15.99 -10.86
C LEU A 182 -2.44 -14.81 -9.95
N LYS A 183 -2.80 -15.04 -8.69
CA LYS A 183 -3.26 -13.99 -7.77
C LYS A 183 -2.25 -12.85 -7.63
N ALA A 184 -0.99 -13.16 -7.36
CA ALA A 184 0.06 -12.16 -7.22
C ALA A 184 0.31 -11.40 -8.54
N HIS A 185 0.35 -12.10 -9.66
CA HIS A 185 0.52 -11.50 -10.99
C HIS A 185 -0.63 -10.58 -11.36
N PHE A 186 -1.86 -10.96 -11.04
CA PHE A 186 -3.04 -10.14 -11.29
C PHE A 186 -2.99 -8.84 -10.49
N ILE A 187 -2.73 -8.91 -9.18
CA ILE A 187 -2.64 -7.69 -8.35
C ILE A 187 -1.46 -6.81 -8.79
N ALA A 188 -0.30 -7.40 -9.08
CA ALA A 188 0.84 -6.64 -9.59
C ALA A 188 0.53 -5.95 -10.93
N ALA A 189 -0.17 -6.62 -11.85
CA ALA A 189 -0.61 -6.03 -13.11
C ALA A 189 -1.62 -4.89 -12.90
N VAL A 190 -2.59 -5.05 -11.99
CA VAL A 190 -3.55 -3.99 -11.66
C VAL A 190 -2.83 -2.78 -11.06
N ILE A 191 -1.96 -2.98 -10.07
CA ILE A 191 -1.17 -1.89 -9.47
C ILE A 191 -0.32 -1.18 -10.54
N THR A 192 0.38 -1.93 -11.38
CA THR A 192 1.20 -1.36 -12.46
C THR A 192 0.36 -0.56 -13.46
N GLY A 193 -0.83 -1.06 -13.80
CA GLY A 193 -1.79 -0.34 -14.65
C GLY A 193 -2.29 0.96 -14.03
N LEU A 194 -2.58 0.96 -12.72
CA LEU A 194 -2.96 2.18 -11.99
C LEU A 194 -1.82 3.19 -11.92
N VAL A 195 -0.58 2.74 -11.70
CA VAL A 195 0.61 3.60 -11.76
C VAL A 195 0.80 4.18 -13.16
N PHE A 196 0.57 3.39 -14.21
CA PHE A 196 0.64 3.89 -15.59
C PHE A 196 -0.41 4.96 -15.89
N THR A 197 -1.64 4.80 -15.43
CA THR A 197 -2.75 5.71 -15.78
C THR A 197 -2.90 6.91 -14.86
N GLY A 198 -2.64 6.74 -13.57
CA GLY A 198 -2.84 7.77 -12.54
C GLY A 198 -1.55 8.32 -11.93
N GLY A 199 -0.40 7.71 -12.21
CA GLY A 199 0.88 8.06 -11.61
C GLY A 199 1.34 9.48 -11.90
N SER A 200 1.08 9.99 -13.11
CA SER A 200 1.41 11.36 -13.49
C SER A 200 0.57 12.43 -12.78
N ILE A 201 -0.58 12.06 -12.19
CA ILE A 201 -1.49 13.01 -11.54
C ILE A 201 -1.27 13.04 -10.03
N SER A 202 -1.19 11.88 -9.38
CA SER A 202 -1.12 11.75 -7.92
C SER A 202 0.06 10.92 -7.41
N GLY A 203 0.81 10.28 -8.31
CA GLY A 203 1.73 9.18 -7.98
C GLY A 203 1.04 7.82 -7.84
N ALA A 204 -0.30 7.76 -7.87
CA ALA A 204 -1.09 6.53 -7.69
C ALA A 204 -0.63 5.71 -6.49
N ILE A 205 -0.78 6.27 -5.28
CA ILE A 205 -0.25 5.71 -4.05
C ILE A 205 -1.26 4.79 -3.35
N PHE A 206 -2.53 5.20 -3.30
CA PHE A 206 -3.73 4.49 -2.80
C PHE A 206 -3.56 3.77 -1.46
N ASN A 207 -2.63 4.26 -0.65
CA ASN A 207 -2.25 3.70 0.63
C ASN A 207 -1.87 4.85 1.57
N PRO A 208 -2.68 5.15 2.61
CA PRO A 208 -2.45 6.27 3.52
C PRO A 208 -1.08 6.25 4.21
N VAL A 209 -0.58 5.06 4.56
CA VAL A 209 0.71 4.92 5.26
C VAL A 209 1.88 5.12 4.29
N LEU A 210 1.78 4.54 3.09
CA LEU A 210 2.77 4.74 2.06
C LEU A 210 2.87 6.21 1.66
N ALA A 211 1.72 6.87 1.44
CA ALA A 211 1.66 8.29 1.10
C ALA A 211 2.24 9.16 2.20
N PHE A 212 1.92 8.87 3.46
CA PHE A 212 2.53 9.55 4.59
C PHE A 212 4.06 9.42 4.59
N SER A 213 4.58 8.24 4.24
CA SER A 213 6.02 8.05 4.16
C SER A 213 6.66 8.81 2.99
N VAL A 214 6.07 8.76 1.78
CA VAL A 214 6.75 9.16 0.53
C VAL A 214 6.29 10.49 -0.08
N GLN A 215 5.07 10.97 0.24
CA GLN A 215 4.49 12.20 -0.32
C GLN A 215 4.41 13.34 0.69
N PHE A 216 4.03 13.07 1.94
CA PHE A 216 3.84 14.12 2.94
C PHE A 216 5.10 14.92 3.29
N PRO A 217 6.33 14.37 3.19
CA PRO A 217 7.55 15.16 3.34
C PRO A 217 7.80 16.17 2.20
N CYS A 218 7.09 16.04 1.07
CA CYS A 218 7.28 16.90 -0.09
C CYS A 218 6.63 18.27 0.10
N SER A 219 7.21 19.28 -0.53
CA SER A 219 6.61 20.62 -0.60
C SER A 219 5.52 20.68 -1.68
N GLY A 220 4.73 21.76 -1.69
CA GLY A 220 3.77 22.07 -2.76
C GLY A 220 2.35 22.25 -2.24
N HIS A 221 1.96 21.40 -1.29
CA HIS A 221 0.63 21.42 -0.68
C HIS A 221 0.69 21.37 0.84
N THR A 222 -0.41 21.77 1.47
CA THR A 222 -0.60 21.71 2.91
C THR A 222 -0.84 20.27 3.36
N TYR A 223 -0.56 20.00 4.65
CA TYR A 223 -0.81 18.70 5.26
C TYR A 223 -2.27 18.25 5.10
N LEU A 224 -3.23 19.18 5.19
CA LEU A 224 -4.66 18.86 5.05
C LEU A 224 -5.04 18.50 3.61
N GLU A 225 -4.44 19.14 2.60
CA GLU A 225 -4.63 18.76 1.20
C GLU A 225 -4.09 17.35 0.94
N TYR A 226 -2.92 17.00 1.49
CA TYR A 226 -2.41 15.64 1.41
C TYR A 226 -3.28 14.62 2.15
N CYS A 227 -3.82 14.96 3.33
CA CYS A 227 -4.81 14.10 4.00
C CYS A 227 -6.06 13.90 3.13
N PHE A 228 -6.56 14.95 2.48
CA PHE A 228 -7.72 14.86 1.59
C PHE A 228 -7.44 13.93 0.40
N VAL A 229 -6.31 14.11 -0.27
CA VAL A 229 -5.93 13.32 -1.44
C VAL A 229 -5.62 11.87 -1.06
N TYR A 230 -4.67 11.67 -0.14
CA TYR A 230 -4.05 10.36 0.07
C TYR A 230 -4.60 9.55 1.23
N TRP A 231 -5.38 10.15 2.13
CA TRP A 231 -6.07 9.41 3.19
C TRP A 231 -7.55 9.28 2.87
N LEU A 232 -8.26 10.39 2.71
CA LEU A 232 -9.70 10.36 2.45
C LEU A 232 -10.02 9.73 1.09
N GLY A 233 -9.27 10.05 0.03
CA GLY A 233 -9.45 9.46 -1.31
C GLY A 233 -9.45 7.92 -1.27
N PRO A 234 -8.34 7.26 -0.91
CA PRO A 234 -8.25 5.80 -0.93
C PRO A 234 -9.23 5.11 0.03
N ILE A 235 -9.43 5.66 1.23
CA ILE A 235 -10.39 5.11 2.21
C ILE A 235 -11.81 5.18 1.64
N SER A 236 -12.19 6.29 1.01
CA SER A 236 -13.49 6.45 0.35
C SER A 236 -13.66 5.50 -0.83
N GLY A 237 -12.59 5.26 -1.59
CA GLY A 237 -12.58 4.27 -2.69
C GLY A 237 -12.86 2.86 -2.20
N VAL A 238 -12.13 2.41 -1.17
CA VAL A 238 -12.33 1.11 -0.51
C VAL A 238 -13.76 0.99 0.03
N ALA A 239 -14.22 1.99 0.80
CA ALA A 239 -15.57 1.98 1.37
C ALA A 239 -16.66 1.92 0.29
N SER A 240 -16.52 2.71 -0.79
CA SER A 240 -17.47 2.72 -1.91
C SER A 240 -17.53 1.38 -2.62
N CYS A 241 -16.38 0.71 -2.81
CA CYS A 241 -16.31 -0.63 -3.38
C CYS A 241 -17.06 -1.65 -2.54
N ILE A 242 -16.83 -1.67 -1.22
CA ILE A 242 -17.51 -2.59 -0.30
C ILE A 242 -19.03 -2.35 -0.32
N LEU A 243 -19.46 -1.09 -0.23
CA LEU A 243 -20.89 -0.73 -0.28
C LEU A 243 -21.54 -1.18 -1.60
N LEU A 244 -20.86 -0.99 -2.73
CA LEU A 244 -21.37 -1.39 -4.03
C LEU A 244 -21.56 -2.91 -4.11
N PHE A 245 -20.52 -3.68 -3.83
CA PHE A 245 -20.56 -5.13 -4.06
C PHE A 245 -21.29 -5.92 -2.97
N GLU A 246 -21.36 -5.43 -1.73
CA GLU A 246 -21.96 -6.19 -0.62
C GLU A 246 -23.34 -5.72 -0.22
N LYS A 247 -23.69 -4.46 -0.52
CA LYS A 247 -25.00 -3.89 -0.16
C LYS A 247 -25.84 -3.63 -1.40
N ILE A 248 -25.33 -2.82 -2.33
CA ILE A 248 -26.11 -2.34 -3.48
C ILE A 248 -26.39 -3.45 -4.48
N VAL A 249 -25.37 -4.17 -4.96
CA VAL A 249 -25.54 -5.24 -5.96
C VAL A 249 -26.45 -6.38 -5.44
N PRO A 250 -26.28 -6.91 -4.20
CA PRO A 250 -27.19 -7.92 -3.67
C PRO A 250 -28.63 -7.44 -3.50
N PHE A 251 -28.81 -6.18 -3.07
CA PHE A 251 -30.11 -5.54 -2.96
C PHE A 251 -30.82 -5.45 -4.32
N LEU A 252 -30.13 -4.95 -5.35
CA LEU A 252 -30.67 -4.83 -6.71
C LEU A 252 -30.91 -6.20 -7.37
N SER A 253 -30.07 -7.20 -7.07
CA SER A 253 -30.22 -8.57 -7.59
C SER A 253 -31.36 -9.36 -6.93
N GLY A 254 -32.08 -8.78 -5.97
CA GLY A 254 -33.20 -9.46 -5.29
C GLY A 254 -32.78 -10.62 -4.39
N LYS A 255 -31.48 -10.79 -4.10
CA LYS A 255 -30.98 -11.77 -3.13
C LYS A 255 -31.18 -11.22 -1.71
N CYS A 256 -32.43 -11.23 -1.27
CA CYS A 256 -32.80 -10.83 0.07
C CYS A 256 -32.23 -11.83 1.09
N THR A 257 -31.23 -11.42 1.85
CA THR A 257 -30.61 -12.17 2.97
C THR A 257 -31.55 -12.34 4.19
N ILE A 258 -32.87 -12.17 4.01
CA ILE A 258 -33.86 -12.31 5.09
C ILE A 258 -34.36 -13.78 5.22
N ARG A 259 -34.08 -14.68 4.26
CA ARG A 259 -34.60 -16.07 4.32
C ARG A 259 -33.78 -17.07 5.16
N LEU A 260 -32.55 -16.76 5.57
CA LEU A 260 -31.74 -17.72 6.34
C LEU A 260 -32.05 -17.71 7.84
N ASP A 261 -32.40 -16.57 8.43
CA ASP A 261 -32.66 -16.50 9.88
C ASP A 261 -34.04 -17.06 10.29
N VAL A 262 -35.06 -16.92 9.42
CA VAL A 262 -36.41 -17.43 9.72
C VAL A 262 -36.45 -18.97 9.68
N THR A 263 -35.61 -19.60 8.87
CA THR A 263 -35.59 -21.07 8.72
C THR A 263 -34.83 -21.76 9.86
N ALA A 264 -33.81 -21.09 10.43
CA ALA A 264 -33.10 -21.58 11.62
C ALA A 264 -33.96 -21.45 12.89
N ALA A 265 -34.65 -20.32 13.08
CA ALA A 265 -35.52 -20.09 14.24
C ALA A 265 -36.75 -21.03 14.27
N LYS A 266 -37.20 -21.54 13.12
CA LYS A 266 -38.32 -22.50 13.05
C LYS A 266 -37.90 -23.95 13.27
N LYS A 267 -36.62 -24.31 13.07
CA LYS A 267 -36.11 -25.67 13.36
C LYS A 267 -35.81 -25.89 14.85
N GLN A 268 -35.52 -24.83 15.60
CA GLN A 268 -35.24 -24.92 17.04
C GLN A 268 -36.49 -24.97 17.94
N LYS A 269 -37.69 -24.72 17.40
CA LYS A 269 -38.96 -24.78 18.15
C LYS A 269 -39.74 -26.09 17.99
N THR A 270 -39.18 -27.08 17.29
CA THR A 270 -39.86 -28.34 16.97
C THR A 270 -39.05 -29.58 17.37
N GLN A 271 -38.14 -29.44 18.34
CA GLN A 271 -37.48 -30.55 19.03
C GLN A 271 -37.64 -30.39 20.53
#